data_AF-A0A2T6ZAW9-F1
#
_entry.id   AF-A0A2T6ZAW9-F1
#
_cell.length_a   1.000
_cell.length_b   1.000
_cell.length_c   1.000
_cell.angle_alpha   90.00
_cell.angle_beta   90.00
_cell.angle_gamma   90.00
#
_symmetry.space_group_name_H-M   'P 1'
#
loop_
_entity.id
_entity.type
_entity.pdbx_description
1 polymer ?
#
loop_
_entity_poly.entity_id
_entity_poly.type
_entity_poly.pdbx_seq_one_letter_code
_entity_poly.pdbx_strand_id
1 'polypeptide(L)' 'LCLRGGNRVARLWMEHSPAKVCNNCLQLGHISTLCAFPPRCRLCRSNHSTRNHVCQALNCDYVAGEACEHTVRLCLLCE' A
#
# COMPACT_ATOMS: atom_id res chain seq x y z
N LEU A 1 -4.10 15.61 23.17
CA LEU A 1 -4.79 16.71 23.88
C LEU A 1 -6.25 16.31 24.11
N CYS A 2 -6.67 16.17 25.36
CA CYS A 2 -8.07 15.89 25.71
C CYS A 2 -8.85 17.22 25.76
N LEU A 3 -9.80 17.43 24.83
CA LEU A 3 -10.69 18.60 24.84
C LEU A 3 -12.05 18.20 25.43
N ARG A 4 -12.14 18.27 26.75
CA ARG A 4 -13.40 18.37 27.50
C ARG A 4 -14.07 19.70 27.10
N GLY A 5 -15.29 19.65 26.56
CA GLY A 5 -16.22 20.78 26.64
C GLY A 5 -16.80 21.30 25.32
N GLY A 6 -18.00 20.82 25.01
CA GLY A 6 -18.99 21.51 24.18
C GLY A 6 -19.25 20.85 22.82
N ASN A 7 -20.53 20.69 22.48
CA ASN A 7 -21.04 20.36 21.13
C ASN A 7 -20.73 21.47 20.12
N ARG A 8 -19.45 21.84 19.97
CA ARG A 8 -19.00 22.76 18.95
C ARG A 8 -18.62 21.93 17.75
N VAL A 9 -19.38 22.08 16.66
CA VAL A 9 -19.07 21.45 15.39
C VAL A 9 -17.82 22.14 14.85
N ALA A 10 -16.64 21.65 15.22
CA ALA A 10 -15.40 22.11 14.62
C ALA A 10 -15.34 21.55 13.21
N ARG A 11 -15.21 22.44 12.21
CA ARG A 11 -14.89 22.03 10.84
C ARG A 11 -13.46 21.49 10.87
N LEU A 12 -13.33 20.17 10.90
CA LEU A 12 -12.03 19.51 10.75
C LEU A 12 -11.57 19.73 9.32
N TRP A 13 -10.60 20.63 9.15
CA TRP A 13 -9.85 20.73 7.90
C TRP A 13 -8.94 19.51 7.85
N MET A 14 -9.37 18.48 7.12
CA MET A 14 -8.43 17.47 6.65
C MET A 14 -7.67 18.11 5.50
N GLU A 15 -6.38 18.38 5.70
CA GLU A 15 -5.48 18.56 4.56
C GLU A 15 -5.75 17.41 3.59
N HIS A 16 -6.07 17.75 2.35
CA HIS A 16 -6.14 16.78 1.27
C HIS A 16 -4.73 16.23 1.11
N SER A 17 -4.42 15.16 1.84
CA SER A 17 -3.15 14.47 1.68
C SER A 17 -3.06 14.05 0.22
N PRO A 18 -1.91 14.24 -0.45
CA PRO A 18 -1.74 13.77 -1.82
C PRO A 18 -2.18 12.32 -1.90
N ALA A 19 -2.83 11.94 -3.01
CA ALA A 19 -3.39 10.61 -3.22
C ALA A 19 -2.36 9.55 -2.82
N LYS A 20 -2.55 8.92 -1.65
CA LYS A 20 -1.59 7.98 -1.11
C LYS A 20 -1.93 6.59 -1.63
N VAL A 21 -0.91 5.90 -2.11
CA VAL A 21 -1.02 4.48 -2.45
C VAL A 21 -1.09 3.67 -1.17
N CYS A 22 -2.14 2.87 -1.04
CA CYS A 22 -2.28 1.94 0.05
C CYS A 22 -1.17 0.87 -0.02
N ASN A 23 -0.39 0.74 1.04
CA ASN A 23 0.69 -0.25 1.14
C ASN A 23 0.21 -1.71 1.11
N ASN A 24 -1.09 -1.96 1.33
CA ASN A 24 -1.71 -3.28 1.37
C ASN A 24 -2.26 -3.70 0.00
N CYS A 25 -3.24 -2.96 -0.52
CA CYS A 25 -3.93 -3.32 -1.77
C CYS A 25 -3.42 -2.57 -3.01
N LEU A 26 -2.50 -1.62 -2.83
CA LEU A 26 -1.87 -0.83 -3.89
C LEU A 26 -2.85 0.07 -4.67
N GLN A 27 -4.01 0.39 -4.08
CA GLN A 27 -4.96 1.37 -4.61
C GLN A 27 -4.81 2.74 -3.96
N LEU A 28 -5.30 3.78 -4.63
CA LEU A 28 -5.29 5.15 -4.16
C LEU A 28 -6.52 5.45 -3.27
N GLY A 29 -6.40 6.49 -2.46
CA GLY A 29 -7.54 7.07 -1.73
C GLY A 29 -7.75 6.56 -0.31
N HIS A 30 -6.89 5.67 0.19
CA HIS A 30 -6.94 5.23 1.58
C HIS A 30 -5.57 4.80 2.12
N ILE A 31 -5.47 4.76 3.45
CA ILE A 31 -4.29 4.26 4.17
C ILE A 31 -4.48 2.78 4.53
N SER A 32 -3.38 2.06 4.70
CA SER A 32 -3.41 0.60 4.92
C SER A 32 -4.10 0.16 6.19
N THR A 33 -4.15 1.02 7.21
CA THR A 33 -4.89 0.74 8.45
C THR A 33 -6.41 0.74 8.26
N LEU A 34 -6.92 1.37 7.19
CA LEU A 34 -8.34 1.41 6.82
C LEU A 34 -8.67 0.54 5.61
N CYS A 35 -7.71 -0.27 5.15
CA CYS A 35 -7.87 -1.09 3.95
C CYS A 35 -8.67 -2.36 4.25
N ALA A 36 -9.83 -2.51 3.59
CA ALA A 36 -10.63 -3.74 3.64
C ALA A 36 -10.28 -4.76 2.53
N PHE A 37 -9.45 -4.35 1.57
CA PHE A 37 -9.06 -5.19 0.44
C PHE A 37 -7.94 -6.18 0.79
N PRO A 38 -7.87 -7.34 0.09
CA PRO A 38 -6.78 -8.30 0.27
C PRO A 38 -5.41 -7.69 -0.08
N PRO A 39 -4.33 -8.23 0.51
CA PRO A 39 -2.98 -7.79 0.20
C PRO A 39 -2.63 -8.08 -1.25
N ARG A 40 -2.00 -7.11 -1.92
CA ARG A 40 -1.43 -7.27 -3.25
C ARG A 40 0.08 -7.12 -3.20
N CYS A 41 0.75 -7.98 -3.94
CA CYS A 41 2.20 -7.96 -4.02
C CYS A 41 2.66 -6.76 -4.86
N ARG A 42 3.63 -5.99 -4.36
CA ARG A 42 4.20 -4.86 -5.10
C ARG A 42 5.02 -5.28 -6.31
N LEU A 43 5.50 -6.52 -6.30
CA LEU A 43 6.44 -7.04 -7.28
C LEU A 43 5.74 -7.75 -8.44
N CYS A 44 4.68 -8.53 -8.15
CA CYS A 44 3.96 -9.31 -9.15
C CYS A 44 2.44 -9.06 -9.20
N ARG A 45 1.90 -8.16 -8.37
CA ARG A 45 0.49 -7.73 -8.36
C ARG A 45 -0.54 -8.81 -8.01
N SER A 46 -0.09 -10.02 -7.72
CA SER A 46 -0.92 -11.14 -7.28
C SER A 46 -1.43 -10.93 -5.84
N ASN A 47 -2.41 -11.74 -5.44
CA ASN A 47 -3.09 -11.66 -4.14
C ASN A 47 -2.26 -12.30 -3.01
N HIS A 48 -1.09 -11.72 -2.72
CA HIS A 48 -0.27 -12.09 -1.55
C HIS A 48 0.51 -10.88 -1.03
N SER A 49 1.00 -10.99 0.21
CA SER A 49 1.88 -9.98 0.80
C SER A 49 3.24 -9.98 0.12
N THR A 50 3.83 -8.80 -0.10
CA THR A 50 5.15 -8.67 -0.75
C THR A 50 6.23 -9.46 -0.03
N ARG A 51 6.12 -9.67 1.29
CA ARG A 51 7.08 -10.49 2.08
C ARG A 51 7.13 -11.96 1.67
N ASN A 52 6.02 -12.48 1.14
CA ASN A 52 5.90 -13.88 0.73
C ASN A 52 6.10 -14.03 -0.79
N HIS A 53 6.59 -12.98 -1.45
CA HIS A 53 6.84 -13.03 -2.88
C HIS A 53 7.99 -14.00 -3.17
N VAL A 54 7.72 -14.99 -4.01
CA VAL A 54 8.74 -15.87 -4.57
C VAL A 54 8.73 -15.63 -6.07
N CYS A 55 9.89 -15.29 -6.63
CA CYS A 55 10.00 -15.10 -8.06
C CYS A 55 9.93 -16.46 -8.76
N GLN A 56 9.02 -16.62 -9.73
CA GLN A 56 8.86 -17.85 -10.50
C GLN A 56 9.72 -17.89 -11.78
N ALA A 57 10.58 -16.89 -11.99
CA ALA A 57 11.49 -16.89 -13.13
C ALA A 57 12.49 -18.05 -13.01
N LEU A 58 12.82 -18.67 -14.15
CA LEU A 58 13.76 -19.78 -14.23
C LEU A 58 15.13 -19.34 -13.70
N ASN A 59 15.71 -20.09 -12.75
CA ASN A 59 16.99 -19.80 -12.09
C ASN A 59 17.02 -18.47 -11.29
N CYS A 60 15.90 -18.02 -10.75
CA CYS A 60 15.88 -16.87 -9.85
C CYS A 60 16.13 -17.30 -8.40
N ASP A 61 17.39 -17.25 -7.97
CA ASP A 61 17.81 -17.64 -6.61
C ASP A 61 17.59 -16.54 -5.54
N TYR A 62 16.74 -15.54 -5.84
CA TYR A 62 16.46 -14.45 -4.91
C TYR A 62 15.63 -14.89 -3.71
N VAL A 63 15.95 -14.32 -2.55
CA VAL A 63 15.25 -14.60 -1.29
C VAL A 63 13.81 -14.08 -1.34
N ALA A 64 12.91 -14.81 -0.68
CA ALA A 64 11.50 -14.41 -0.60
C ALA A 64 11.35 -12.98 -0.07
N GLY A 65 10.57 -12.17 -0.80
CA GLY A 65 10.30 -10.78 -0.47
C GLY A 65 11.32 -9.76 -0.96
N GLU A 66 12.40 -10.19 -1.62
CA GLU A 66 13.31 -9.28 -2.30
C GLU A 66 12.85 -8.96 -3.73
N ALA A 67 13.19 -7.75 -4.18
CA ALA A 67 13.00 -7.36 -5.56
C ALA A 67 14.17 -7.91 -6.39
N CYS A 68 13.86 -8.55 -7.51
CA CYS A 68 14.85 -9.00 -8.49
C CYS A 68 14.63 -8.31 -9.84
N GLU A 69 15.52 -8.57 -10.81
CA GLU A 69 15.45 -8.02 -12.17
C GLU A 69 14.14 -8.38 -12.91
N HIS A 70 13.49 -9.47 -12.52
CA HIS A 70 12.21 -9.92 -13.08
C HIS A 70 10.99 -9.21 -12.47
N THR A 71 11.19 -8.40 -11.43
CA THR A 71 10.10 -7.68 -10.76
C THR A 71 9.93 -6.29 -11.38
N VAL A 72 8.70 -5.95 -11.74
CA VAL A 72 8.42 -4.65 -12.36
C VAL A 72 8.14 -3.62 -11.26
N ARG A 73 9.02 -2.64 -11.11
CA ARG A 73 8.78 -1.47 -10.24
C ARG A 73 7.97 -0.42 -11.01
N LEU A 74 6.65 -0.47 -10.88
CA LEU A 74 5.75 0.54 -11.41
C LEU A 74 5.47 1.64 -10.39
N CYS A 75 5.45 2.89 -10.85
CA CYS A 75 4.95 4.01 -10.06
C CYS A 75 3.43 4.05 -10.18
N LEU A 76 2.73 3.67 -9.12
CA LEU A 76 1.26 3.61 -9.06
C LEU A 76 0.57 4.99 -9.11
N LEU A 77 1.36 6.08 -9.15
CA LEU A 77 0.89 7.44 -9.35
C LEU A 77 1.06 7.93 -10.80
N CYS A 78 1.75 7.15 -11.64
CA CYS A 78 2.05 7.49 -13.03
C CYS A 78 1.49 6.46 -14.02
N GLU A 79 0.77 5.43 -13.55
CA GLU A 79 -0.01 4.50 -14.39
C GLU A 79 -1.28 5.15 -14.93
#